data_AF-A0AAV4BCP6-F1
#
_entry.id   AF-A0AAV4BCP6-F1
#
_cell.length_a   1.000
_cell.length_b   1.000
_cell.length_c   1.000
_cell.angle_alpha   90.00
_cell.angle_beta   90.00
_cell.angle_gamma   90.00
#
_symmetry.space_group_name_H-M   'P 1'
#
loop_
_entity.id
_entity.type
_entity.pdbx_description
1 polymer ?
#
loop_
_entity_poly.entity_id
_entity_poly.type
_entity_poly.pdbx_seq_one_letter_code
_entity_poly.pdbx_strand_id
1 'polypeptide(L)'
;MAANRSAQASVEEVFAQQILSYELYPYFKSLFSLLSLVFSLPSVCFNAINVFIFCKIGATDSITVCFLHLAICDFCTMVSLSVGSFFKLLFSLGAPGSENLSLYTFATATVHGLFSDVGSATTTYIALQRGLCVAWPFLTRHAFTRNRSLAVLTAITVILWGSGMPRAVSFRFVQGPGQSNNSSQMFIIHFLQLYDSFDALYLTFVKIIMGFTQYIVMSICAVAISIGMRSSMKLKSAASSAASNSCNSSSDHETLGNDERHGEPIGQIHRVETDNNIKQSRQIHTEKTVCTVTLTRSNKEMVKKPPQKELLVIKQVLAVVLLQVICTTPGIIVYIYAMVEPKYQLGTEYHNLLYVVYSAVDGCHAINAFFNFFIYVQFNARFKSCFDSMFYCGNNCAV
;
A
#
# COMPACT_ATOMS: atom_id res chain seq x y z
N MET A 1 -35.37 25.41 -35.03
CA MET A 1 -35.52 24.06 -35.62
C MET A 1 -34.30 23.60 -36.43
N ALA A 2 -33.70 24.44 -37.28
CA ALA A 2 -32.51 24.06 -38.06
C ALA A 2 -31.27 23.71 -37.20
N ALA A 3 -30.99 24.50 -36.15
CA ALA A 3 -29.87 24.25 -35.22
C ALA A 3 -30.00 22.94 -34.42
N ASN A 4 -31.24 22.51 -34.15
CA ASN A 4 -31.50 21.24 -33.46
C ASN A 4 -31.28 20.05 -34.40
N ARG A 5 -31.66 20.19 -35.69
CA ARG A 5 -31.41 19.17 -36.71
C ARG A 5 -29.93 19.02 -37.05
N SER A 6 -29.16 20.10 -37.07
CA SER A 6 -27.71 20.02 -37.31
C SER A 6 -26.98 19.39 -36.13
N ALA A 7 -27.37 19.70 -34.89
CA ALA A 7 -26.82 19.05 -33.70
C ALA A 7 -27.16 17.54 -33.68
N GLN A 8 -28.40 17.19 -34.02
CA GLN A 8 -28.87 15.81 -34.05
C GLN A 8 -28.21 14.99 -35.17
N ALA A 9 -28.00 15.58 -36.36
CA ALA A 9 -27.24 14.97 -37.46
C ALA A 9 -25.77 14.77 -37.09
N SER A 10 -25.12 15.74 -36.43
CA SER A 10 -23.73 15.59 -35.97
C SER A 10 -23.57 14.50 -34.91
N VAL A 11 -24.58 14.31 -34.06
CA VAL A 11 -24.59 13.24 -33.05
C VAL A 11 -24.76 11.87 -33.71
N GLU A 12 -25.67 11.75 -34.68
CA GLU A 12 -25.83 10.52 -35.46
C GLU A 12 -24.57 10.14 -36.26
N GLU A 13 -23.85 11.13 -36.79
CA GLU A 13 -22.61 10.92 -37.56
C GLU A 13 -21.44 10.47 -36.66
N VAL A 14 -21.30 11.06 -35.46
CA VAL A 14 -20.30 10.65 -34.44
C VAL A 14 -20.58 9.24 -33.91
N PHE A 15 -21.85 8.88 -33.80
CA PHE A 15 -22.25 7.55 -33.41
C PHE A 15 -22.00 6.53 -34.54
N ALA A 16 -22.28 6.87 -35.80
CA ALA A 16 -22.00 5.99 -36.94
C ALA A 16 -20.51 5.66 -37.15
N GLN A 17 -19.59 6.50 -36.67
CA GLN A 17 -18.13 6.34 -36.84
C GLN A 17 -17.41 5.73 -35.62
N GLN A 18 -18.11 5.15 -34.65
CA GLN A 18 -17.43 4.51 -33.50
C GLN A 18 -16.50 3.36 -33.94
N ILE A 19 -15.22 3.39 -33.54
CA ILE A 19 -14.26 2.29 -33.83
C ILE A 19 -14.75 0.96 -33.26
N LEU A 20 -15.28 0.99 -32.04
CA LEU A 20 -15.88 -0.19 -31.45
C LEU A 20 -17.38 -0.18 -31.80
N SER A 21 -17.76 -1.12 -32.68
CA SER A 21 -19.13 -1.21 -33.17
C SER A 21 -20.14 -1.38 -32.03
N TYR A 22 -21.35 -0.87 -32.25
CA TYR A 22 -22.46 -0.99 -31.30
C TYR A 22 -22.82 -2.42 -30.96
N GLU A 23 -22.59 -3.35 -31.89
CA GLU A 23 -22.85 -4.76 -31.67
C GLU A 23 -21.84 -5.38 -30.71
N LEU A 24 -20.54 -5.04 -30.80
CA LEU A 24 -19.49 -5.60 -29.94
C LEU A 24 -19.40 -4.93 -28.57
N TYR A 25 -19.68 -3.62 -28.50
CA TYR A 25 -19.62 -2.83 -27.27
C TYR A 25 -20.34 -3.46 -26.04
N PRO A 26 -21.60 -3.92 -26.13
CA PRO A 26 -22.29 -4.51 -24.98
C PRO A 26 -21.62 -5.79 -24.48
N TYR A 27 -21.08 -6.63 -25.35
CA TYR A 27 -20.38 -7.86 -24.95
C TYR A 27 -19.11 -7.55 -24.15
N PHE A 28 -18.28 -6.63 -24.64
CA PHE A 28 -17.08 -6.21 -23.89
C PHE A 28 -17.45 -5.55 -22.56
N LYS A 29 -18.44 -4.67 -22.56
CA LYS A 29 -18.91 -4.00 -21.34
C LYS A 29 -19.38 -5.01 -20.29
N SER A 30 -20.16 -6.01 -20.68
CA SER A 30 -20.65 -7.06 -19.78
C SER A 30 -19.53 -7.97 -19.30
N LEU A 31 -18.59 -8.33 -20.18
CA LEU A 31 -17.40 -9.11 -19.83
C LEU A 31 -16.56 -8.40 -18.76
N PHE A 32 -16.19 -7.13 -18.97
CA PHE A 32 -15.39 -6.39 -18.00
C PHE A 32 -16.15 -6.08 -16.71
N SER A 33 -17.47 -5.88 -16.78
CA SER A 33 -18.30 -5.73 -15.57
C SER A 33 -18.31 -7.02 -14.74
N LEU A 34 -18.42 -8.19 -15.39
CA LEU A 34 -18.34 -9.49 -14.71
C LEU A 34 -16.96 -9.71 -14.10
N LEU A 35 -15.88 -9.46 -14.84
CA LEU A 35 -14.51 -9.55 -14.33
C LEU A 35 -14.28 -8.62 -13.14
N SER A 36 -14.81 -7.40 -13.19
CA SER A 36 -14.73 -6.45 -12.08
C SER A 36 -15.43 -6.99 -10.84
N LEU A 37 -16.63 -7.58 -10.98
CA LEU A 37 -17.39 -8.17 -9.87
C LEU A 37 -16.66 -9.34 -9.19
N VAL A 38 -15.97 -10.17 -9.98
CA VAL A 38 -15.19 -11.31 -9.46
C VAL A 38 -14.17 -10.86 -8.41
N PHE A 39 -13.53 -9.71 -8.61
CA PHE A 39 -12.57 -9.16 -7.66
C PHE A 39 -13.21 -8.19 -6.66
N SER A 40 -14.12 -7.32 -7.10
CA SER A 40 -14.64 -6.23 -6.28
C SER A 40 -15.53 -6.73 -5.15
N LEU A 41 -16.39 -7.74 -5.38
CA LEU A 41 -17.29 -8.26 -4.36
C LEU A 41 -16.55 -8.90 -3.17
N PRO A 42 -15.61 -9.86 -3.38
CA PRO A 42 -14.78 -10.35 -2.29
C PRO A 42 -13.95 -9.24 -1.63
N SER A 43 -13.49 -8.25 -2.41
CA SER A 43 -12.71 -7.13 -1.89
C SER A 43 -13.50 -6.25 -0.91
N VAL A 44 -14.82 -6.14 -1.05
CA VAL A 44 -15.67 -5.48 -0.05
C VAL A 44 -15.55 -6.21 1.29
N CYS A 45 -15.71 -7.53 1.31
CA CYS A 45 -15.61 -8.33 2.52
C CYS A 45 -14.21 -8.25 3.15
N PHE A 46 -13.17 -8.42 2.33
CA PHE A 46 -11.79 -8.37 2.79
C PHE A 46 -11.39 -7.00 3.35
N ASN A 47 -11.81 -5.91 2.71
CA ASN A 47 -11.52 -4.57 3.23
C ASN A 47 -12.38 -4.20 4.44
N ALA A 48 -13.60 -4.74 4.57
CA ALA A 48 -14.37 -4.63 5.82
C ALA A 48 -13.64 -5.30 6.99
N ILE A 49 -13.10 -6.51 6.77
CA ILE A 49 -12.26 -7.23 7.75
C ILE A 49 -11.01 -6.42 8.07
N ASN A 50 -10.33 -5.86 7.06
CA ASN A 50 -9.15 -5.01 7.25
C ASN A 50 -9.47 -3.83 8.18
N VAL A 51 -10.55 -3.08 7.89
CA VAL A 51 -10.99 -1.95 8.70
C VAL A 51 -11.26 -2.40 10.14
N PHE A 52 -12.03 -3.47 10.34
CA PHE A 52 -12.33 -3.99 11.66
C PHE A 52 -11.07 -4.33 12.46
N ILE A 53 -10.13 -5.06 11.86
CA ILE A 53 -8.91 -5.50 12.52
C ILE A 53 -8.00 -4.31 12.84
N PHE A 54 -7.81 -3.36 11.91
CA PHE A 54 -6.99 -2.19 12.18
C PHE A 54 -7.58 -1.27 13.25
N CYS A 55 -8.91 -1.16 13.31
CA CYS A 55 -9.61 -0.51 14.42
C CYS A 55 -9.32 -1.23 15.75
N LYS A 56 -9.39 -2.58 15.78
CA LYS A 56 -9.12 -3.39 16.98
C LYS A 56 -7.66 -3.32 17.44
N ILE A 57 -6.70 -3.21 16.51
CA ILE A 57 -5.27 -2.99 16.82
C ILE A 57 -5.03 -1.60 17.45
N GLY A 58 -5.94 -0.64 17.23
CA GLY A 58 -5.95 0.63 17.95
C GLY A 58 -5.10 1.75 17.34
N ALA A 59 -4.83 1.73 16.04
CA ALA A 59 -4.16 2.82 15.30
C ALA A 59 -2.98 3.49 16.04
N THR A 60 -2.16 2.68 16.72
CA THR A 60 -1.20 3.15 17.73
C THR A 60 0.03 3.83 17.14
N ASP A 61 0.34 3.50 15.89
CA ASP A 61 1.49 4.01 15.16
C ASP A 61 1.07 4.55 13.78
N SER A 62 1.95 5.36 13.18
CA SER A 62 1.73 5.98 11.87
C SER A 62 1.37 4.95 10.78
N ILE A 63 1.94 3.75 10.82
CA ILE A 63 1.78 2.74 9.78
C ILE A 63 0.37 2.18 9.84
N THR A 64 -0.06 1.81 11.05
CA THR A 64 -1.40 1.28 11.30
C THR A 64 -2.47 2.31 10.92
N VAL A 65 -2.25 3.60 11.21
CA VAL A 65 -3.16 4.69 10.75
C VAL A 65 -3.27 4.72 9.22
N CYS A 66 -2.14 4.64 8.51
CA CYS A 66 -2.15 4.68 7.04
C CYS A 66 -2.85 3.46 6.43
N PHE A 67 -2.61 2.25 6.96
CA PHE A 67 -3.28 1.04 6.48
C PHE A 67 -4.78 1.03 6.81
N LEU A 68 -5.19 1.59 7.96
CA LEU A 68 -6.61 1.76 8.26
C LEU A 68 -7.27 2.71 7.26
N HIS A 69 -6.65 3.87 7.00
CA HIS A 69 -7.17 4.84 6.03
C HIS A 69 -7.23 4.25 4.61
N LEU A 70 -6.20 3.52 4.20
CA LEU A 70 -6.19 2.81 2.92
C LEU A 70 -7.31 1.75 2.84
N ALA A 71 -7.51 0.95 3.90
CA ALA A 71 -8.59 -0.04 3.94
C ALA A 71 -10.00 0.58 3.87
N ILE A 72 -10.19 1.76 4.48
CA ILE A 72 -11.45 2.52 4.36
C ILE A 72 -11.66 2.97 2.91
N CYS A 73 -10.61 3.52 2.27
CA CYS A 73 -10.69 3.96 0.87
C CYS A 73 -10.97 2.79 -0.07
N ASP A 74 -10.26 1.67 0.09
CA ASP A 74 -10.48 0.46 -0.70
C ASP A 74 -11.88 -0.10 -0.49
N PHE A 75 -12.39 -0.14 0.75
CA PHE A 75 -13.76 -0.57 1.04
C PHE A 75 -14.79 0.27 0.28
N CYS A 76 -14.73 1.60 0.40
CA CYS A 76 -15.67 2.51 -0.25
C CYS A 76 -15.56 2.44 -1.79
N THR A 77 -14.34 2.31 -2.31
CA THR A 77 -14.07 2.16 -3.75
C THR A 77 -14.69 0.86 -4.28
N MET A 78 -14.49 -0.26 -3.57
CA MET A 78 -14.99 -1.58 -3.98
C MET A 78 -16.49 -1.72 -3.84
N VAL A 79 -17.12 -1.12 -2.83
CA VAL A 79 -18.58 -1.05 -2.73
C VAL A 79 -19.14 -0.33 -3.95
N SER A 80 -18.59 0.84 -4.28
CA SER A 80 -19.03 1.65 -5.41
C SER A 80 -18.86 0.91 -6.75
N LEU A 81 -17.69 0.30 -6.97
CA LEU A 81 -17.41 -0.48 -8.18
C LEU A 81 -18.32 -1.71 -8.31
N SER A 82 -18.57 -2.40 -7.20
CA SER A 82 -19.45 -3.58 -7.19
C SER A 82 -20.88 -3.21 -7.52
N VAL A 83 -21.42 -2.16 -6.90
CA VAL A 83 -22.78 -1.66 -7.18
C VAL A 83 -22.89 -1.21 -8.64
N GLY A 84 -21.94 -0.43 -9.14
CA GLY A 84 -21.94 0.05 -10.52
C GLY A 84 -21.88 -1.11 -11.54
N SER A 85 -21.02 -2.09 -11.30
CA SER A 85 -20.87 -3.27 -12.16
C SER A 85 -22.09 -4.18 -12.13
N PHE A 86 -22.74 -4.31 -10.96
CA PHE A 86 -23.99 -5.05 -10.81
C PHE A 86 -25.13 -4.43 -11.63
N PHE A 87 -25.33 -3.11 -11.55
CA PHE A 87 -26.37 -2.44 -12.34
C PHE A 87 -26.09 -2.49 -13.85
N LYS A 88 -24.81 -2.40 -14.27
CA LYS A 88 -24.43 -2.61 -15.68
C LYS A 88 -24.83 -4.01 -16.16
N LEU A 89 -24.64 -5.04 -15.34
CA LEU A 89 -25.03 -6.42 -15.67
C LEU A 89 -26.55 -6.59 -15.71
N LEU A 90 -27.30 -6.06 -14.74
CA LEU A 90 -28.76 -6.10 -14.73
C LEU A 90 -29.35 -5.47 -15.99
N PHE A 91 -28.81 -4.34 -16.42
CA PHE A 91 -29.20 -3.70 -17.68
C PHE A 91 -28.91 -4.59 -18.88
N SER A 92 -27.73 -5.22 -18.94
CA SER A 92 -27.38 -6.15 -20.02
C SER A 92 -28.30 -7.38 -20.09
N LEU A 93 -28.91 -7.77 -18.96
CA LEU A 93 -29.85 -8.89 -18.89
C LEU A 93 -31.31 -8.48 -19.11
N GLY A 94 -31.58 -7.18 -19.34
CA GLY A 94 -32.95 -6.66 -19.47
C GLY A 94 -33.77 -6.78 -18.19
N ALA A 95 -33.14 -6.81 -17.02
CA ALA A 95 -33.82 -6.99 -15.75
C ALA A 95 -34.63 -5.73 -15.34
N PRO A 96 -35.79 -5.89 -14.68
CA PRO A 96 -36.60 -4.77 -14.22
C PRO A 96 -35.84 -3.92 -13.18
N GLY A 97 -36.00 -2.59 -13.25
CA GLY A 97 -35.31 -1.64 -12.37
C GLY A 97 -33.93 -1.16 -12.88
N SER A 98 -33.45 -1.70 -14.01
CA SER A 98 -32.20 -1.28 -14.66
C SER A 98 -32.33 -0.02 -15.54
N GLU A 99 -33.55 0.50 -15.71
CA GLU A 99 -33.88 1.60 -16.63
C GLU A 99 -33.12 2.90 -16.34
N ASN A 100 -32.73 3.12 -15.08
CA ASN A 100 -31.93 4.29 -14.66
C ASN A 100 -30.41 3.98 -14.60
N LEU A 101 -29.89 3.15 -15.51
CA LEU A 101 -28.47 2.74 -15.51
C LEU A 101 -27.51 3.94 -15.48
N SER A 102 -27.80 5.00 -16.24
CA SER A 102 -26.94 6.20 -16.33
C SER A 102 -26.77 6.86 -14.96
N LEU A 103 -27.87 6.98 -14.19
CA LEU A 103 -27.88 7.51 -12.84
C LEU A 103 -26.98 6.68 -11.91
N TYR A 104 -27.21 5.36 -11.86
CA TYR A 104 -26.44 4.47 -11.00
C TYR A 104 -24.96 4.45 -11.37
N THR A 105 -24.65 4.40 -12.66
CA THR A 105 -23.27 4.40 -13.16
C THR A 105 -22.56 5.70 -12.82
N PHE A 106 -23.22 6.84 -12.97
CA PHE A 106 -22.62 8.13 -12.63
C PHE A 106 -22.38 8.29 -11.14
N ALA A 107 -23.37 7.97 -10.30
CA ALA A 107 -23.24 8.07 -8.85
C ALA A 107 -22.12 7.16 -8.32
N THR A 108 -22.11 5.91 -8.75
CA THR A 108 -21.08 4.92 -8.36
C THR A 108 -19.70 5.30 -8.89
N ALA A 109 -19.57 5.77 -10.13
CA ALA A 109 -18.29 6.22 -10.70
C ALA A 109 -17.72 7.44 -9.96
N THR A 110 -18.59 8.36 -9.53
CA THR A 110 -18.19 9.54 -8.75
C THR A 110 -17.60 9.13 -7.40
N VAL A 111 -18.31 8.30 -6.64
CA VAL A 111 -17.82 7.82 -5.33
C VAL A 111 -16.56 6.98 -5.51
N HIS A 112 -16.54 6.07 -6.49
CA HIS A 112 -15.36 5.29 -6.85
C HIS A 112 -14.14 6.17 -7.13
N GLY A 113 -14.28 7.20 -7.97
CA GLY A 113 -13.21 8.13 -8.31
C GLY A 113 -12.63 8.85 -7.09
N LEU A 114 -13.49 9.39 -6.23
CA LEU A 114 -13.06 10.16 -5.05
C LEU A 114 -12.28 9.33 -4.04
N PHE A 115 -12.72 8.10 -3.76
CA PHE A 115 -12.04 7.23 -2.82
C PHE A 115 -10.80 6.56 -3.41
N SER A 116 -10.82 6.19 -4.70
CA SER A 116 -9.65 5.61 -5.37
C SER A 116 -8.48 6.61 -5.46
N ASP A 117 -8.76 7.88 -5.74
CA ASP A 117 -7.73 8.93 -5.76
C ASP A 117 -7.08 9.12 -4.38
N VAL A 118 -7.91 9.13 -3.33
CA VAL A 118 -7.44 9.22 -1.94
C VAL A 118 -6.63 7.99 -1.57
N GLY A 119 -7.10 6.78 -1.92
CA GLY A 119 -6.36 5.54 -1.71
C GLY A 119 -5.00 5.54 -2.39
N SER A 120 -4.93 5.95 -3.66
CA SER A 120 -3.67 6.09 -4.42
C SER A 120 -2.69 7.05 -3.74
N ALA A 121 -3.18 8.22 -3.30
CA ALA A 121 -2.37 9.19 -2.57
C ALA A 121 -1.88 8.65 -1.22
N THR A 122 -2.71 7.92 -0.49
CA THR A 122 -2.34 7.24 0.75
C THR A 122 -1.26 6.19 0.51
N THR A 123 -1.38 5.37 -0.53
CA THR A 123 -0.34 4.39 -0.90
C THR A 123 0.97 5.09 -1.26
N THR A 124 0.91 6.21 -1.96
CA THR A 124 2.09 7.03 -2.27
C THR A 124 2.75 7.58 -1.01
N TYR A 125 1.96 8.07 -0.04
CA TYR A 125 2.47 8.52 1.26
C TYR A 125 3.13 7.38 2.04
N ILE A 126 2.51 6.19 2.07
CA ILE A 126 3.10 4.99 2.69
C ILE A 126 4.45 4.65 2.03
N ALA A 127 4.50 4.68 0.69
CA ALA A 127 5.71 4.41 -0.09
C ALA A 127 6.82 5.42 0.26
N LEU A 128 6.49 6.71 0.29
CA LEU A 128 7.42 7.79 0.63
C LEU A 128 7.94 7.66 2.07
N GLN A 129 7.03 7.46 3.03
CA GLN A 129 7.40 7.24 4.42
C GLN A 129 8.41 6.09 4.54
N ARG A 130 8.20 5.01 3.80
CA ARG A 130 9.01 3.80 3.90
C ARG A 130 10.32 3.89 3.11
N GLY A 131 10.29 4.51 1.93
CA GLY A 131 11.45 4.79 1.10
C GLY A 131 12.40 5.76 1.80
N LEU A 132 11.88 6.82 2.41
CA LEU A 132 12.68 7.76 3.19
C LEU A 132 13.29 7.11 4.44
N CYS A 133 12.60 6.16 5.08
CA CYS A 133 13.20 5.42 6.21
C CYS A 133 14.42 4.60 5.79
N VAL A 134 14.48 4.18 4.53
CA VAL A 134 15.61 3.44 3.97
C VAL A 134 16.72 4.41 3.52
N ALA A 135 16.36 5.49 2.80
CA ALA A 135 17.31 6.43 2.25
C ALA A 135 17.91 7.38 3.31
N TRP A 136 17.10 7.78 4.30
CA TRP A 136 17.47 8.80 5.28
C TRP A 136 16.92 8.53 6.70
N PRO A 137 17.47 7.52 7.41
CA PRO A 137 16.92 7.04 8.70
C PRO A 137 16.93 8.08 9.83
N PHE A 138 17.85 9.05 9.83
CA PHE A 138 17.98 10.05 10.89
C PHE A 138 16.83 11.07 10.88
N LEU A 139 16.32 11.44 9.70
CA LEU A 139 15.21 12.40 9.57
C LEU A 139 13.86 11.74 9.89
N THR A 140 13.70 10.47 9.50
CA THR A 140 12.40 9.78 9.54
C THR A 140 11.95 9.38 10.93
N ARG A 141 12.89 9.18 11.87
CA ARG A 141 12.59 8.77 13.26
C ARG A 141 11.72 9.78 14.02
N HIS A 142 11.75 11.05 13.63
CA HIS A 142 10.95 12.12 14.23
C HIS A 142 9.91 12.70 13.28
N ALA A 143 10.04 12.50 11.97
CA ALA A 143 9.11 13.04 10.99
C ALA A 143 7.73 12.35 11.03
N PHE A 144 7.70 11.01 11.08
CA PHE A 144 6.49 10.21 10.88
C PHE A 144 5.87 9.72 12.19
N THR A 145 5.18 10.61 12.90
CA THR A 145 4.40 10.27 14.10
C THR A 145 2.93 10.04 13.76
N ARG A 146 2.19 9.35 14.65
CA ARG A 146 0.77 9.04 14.48
C ARG A 146 -0.07 10.27 14.13
N ASN A 147 0.03 11.32 14.93
CA ASN A 147 -0.81 12.52 14.79
C ASN A 147 -0.46 13.31 13.51
N ARG A 148 0.82 13.33 13.12
CA ARG A 148 1.25 13.96 11.87
C ARG A 148 0.72 13.21 10.66
N SER A 149 0.80 11.88 10.67
CA SER A 149 0.25 11.06 9.59
C SER A 149 -1.27 11.19 9.50
N LEU A 150 -1.98 11.27 10.63
CA LEU A 150 -3.41 11.56 10.62
C LEU A 150 -3.70 12.91 9.95
N ALA A 151 -2.98 13.97 10.34
CA ALA A 151 -3.13 15.29 9.72
C ALA A 151 -2.85 15.29 8.21
N VAL A 152 -1.80 14.58 7.77
CA VAL A 152 -1.46 14.44 6.34
C VAL A 152 -2.57 13.70 5.58
N LEU A 153 -3.07 12.58 6.11
CA LEU A 153 -4.12 11.80 5.45
C LEU A 153 -5.45 12.55 5.39
N THR A 154 -5.79 13.30 6.44
CA THR A 154 -6.94 14.22 6.43
C THR A 154 -6.76 15.31 5.37
N ALA A 155 -5.58 15.94 5.29
CA ALA A 155 -5.30 16.95 4.28
C ALA A 155 -5.39 16.39 2.85
N ILE A 156 -4.82 15.20 2.59
CA ILE A 156 -4.94 14.49 1.31
C ILE A 156 -6.42 14.30 0.95
N THR A 157 -7.22 13.81 1.90
CA THR A 157 -8.66 13.57 1.68
C THR A 157 -9.39 14.87 1.35
N VAL A 158 -9.18 15.93 2.13
CA VAL A 158 -9.84 17.23 1.93
C VAL A 158 -9.46 17.87 0.60
N ILE A 159 -8.17 17.85 0.23
CA ILE A 159 -7.68 18.44 -1.03
C ILE A 159 -8.27 17.69 -2.23
N LEU A 160 -8.20 16.35 -2.23
CA LEU A 160 -8.68 15.55 -3.34
C LEU A 160 -10.20 15.62 -3.49
N TRP A 161 -10.94 15.53 -2.39
CA TRP A 161 -12.38 15.71 -2.45
C TRP A 161 -12.76 17.13 -2.84
N GLY A 162 -12.09 18.15 -2.29
CA GLY A 162 -12.31 19.55 -2.69
C GLY A 162 -12.09 19.79 -4.18
N SER A 163 -11.13 19.10 -4.79
CA SER A 163 -10.87 19.18 -6.23
C SER A 163 -11.86 18.39 -7.09
N GLY A 164 -12.40 17.27 -6.60
CA GLY A 164 -13.36 16.43 -7.33
C GLY A 164 -14.83 16.80 -7.11
N MET A 165 -15.17 17.42 -5.98
CA MET A 165 -16.54 17.78 -5.60
C MET A 165 -17.23 18.73 -6.58
N PRO A 166 -16.58 19.80 -7.09
CA PRO A 166 -17.22 20.70 -8.06
C PRO A 166 -17.71 19.96 -9.30
N ARG A 167 -16.90 19.03 -9.83
CA ARG A 167 -17.28 18.12 -10.93
C ARG A 167 -18.44 17.20 -10.50
N ALA A 168 -18.33 16.63 -9.31
CA ALA A 168 -19.30 15.68 -8.76
C ALA A 168 -20.69 16.27 -8.50
N VAL A 169 -20.84 17.59 -8.39
CA VAL A 169 -22.15 18.25 -8.17
C VAL A 169 -22.64 19.07 -9.36
N SER A 170 -21.85 19.16 -10.44
CA SER A 170 -22.16 19.98 -11.62
C SER A 170 -23.09 19.28 -12.61
N PHE A 171 -24.17 18.68 -12.12
CA PHE A 171 -25.22 18.09 -12.95
C PHE A 171 -26.61 18.26 -12.31
N ARG A 172 -27.66 18.05 -13.08
CA ARG A 172 -29.04 17.93 -12.60
C ARG A 172 -29.74 16.73 -13.23
N PHE A 173 -30.67 16.13 -12.50
CA PHE A 173 -31.54 15.09 -13.04
C PHE A 173 -32.74 15.71 -13.74
N VAL A 174 -32.99 15.29 -14.97
CA VAL A 174 -34.16 15.69 -15.75
C VAL A 174 -34.94 14.42 -16.08
N GLN A 175 -36.24 14.42 -15.83
CA GLN A 175 -37.11 13.31 -16.25
C GLN A 175 -37.38 13.40 -17.75
N GLY A 176 -37.20 12.29 -18.46
CA GLY A 176 -37.50 12.17 -19.88
C GLY A 176 -38.21 10.85 -20.21
N PRO A 177 -38.86 10.76 -21.39
CA PRO A 177 -39.51 9.54 -21.85
C PRO A 177 -38.48 8.42 -22.12
N GLY A 178 -38.84 7.19 -21.77
CA GLY A 178 -38.06 5.98 -21.99
C GLY A 178 -37.76 5.73 -23.47
N GLN A 179 -36.51 5.35 -23.80
CA GLN A 179 -36.09 5.08 -25.17
C GLN A 179 -36.76 3.84 -25.80
N SER A 180 -37.25 2.90 -24.99
CA SER A 180 -37.88 1.65 -25.46
C SER A 180 -39.40 1.62 -25.35
N ASN A 181 -39.99 2.44 -24.49
CA ASN A 181 -41.44 2.57 -24.32
C ASN A 181 -41.74 4.00 -23.86
N ASN A 182 -42.61 4.71 -24.58
CA ASN A 182 -43.08 6.06 -24.24
C ASN A 182 -43.81 6.16 -22.88
N SER A 183 -43.90 5.06 -22.12
CA SER A 183 -44.62 4.95 -20.85
C SER A 183 -43.72 4.93 -19.61
N SER A 184 -42.42 4.66 -19.73
CA SER A 184 -41.49 4.67 -18.58
C SER A 184 -40.76 6.00 -18.47
N GLN A 185 -40.78 6.61 -17.28
CA GLN A 185 -40.02 7.83 -16.99
C GLN A 185 -38.59 7.45 -16.59
N MET A 186 -37.59 7.97 -17.31
CA MET A 186 -36.17 7.75 -17.00
C MET A 186 -35.49 9.05 -16.57
N PHE A 187 -34.53 8.97 -15.65
CA PHE A 187 -33.71 10.11 -15.27
C PHE A 187 -32.52 10.25 -16.22
N ILE A 188 -32.47 11.39 -16.91
CA ILE A 188 -31.39 11.79 -17.78
C ILE A 188 -30.49 12.77 -17.00
N ILE A 189 -29.18 12.58 -17.10
CA ILE A 189 -28.19 13.47 -16.50
C ILE A 189 -28.01 14.65 -17.45
N HIS A 190 -28.30 15.85 -16.95
CA HIS A 190 -28.02 17.09 -17.66
C HIS A 190 -26.87 17.80 -16.96
N PHE A 191 -25.71 17.86 -17.60
CA PHE A 191 -24.54 18.59 -17.09
C PHE A 191 -24.79 20.09 -17.07
N LEU A 192 -24.29 20.78 -16.05
CA LEU A 192 -24.31 22.23 -15.97
C LEU A 192 -23.20 22.81 -16.86
N GLN A 193 -23.34 24.06 -17.32
CA GLN A 193 -22.33 24.70 -18.19
C GLN A 193 -20.92 24.76 -17.56
N LEU A 194 -20.84 24.77 -16.22
CA LEU A 194 -19.58 24.76 -15.49
C LEU A 194 -18.93 23.36 -15.41
N TYR A 195 -19.65 22.30 -15.76
CA TYR A 195 -19.15 20.92 -15.67
C TYR A 195 -17.87 20.75 -16.46
N ASP A 196 -17.84 21.19 -17.72
CA ASP A 196 -16.68 21.00 -18.60
C ASP A 196 -15.42 21.69 -18.05
N SER A 197 -15.59 22.86 -17.43
CA SER A 197 -14.48 23.58 -16.79
C SER A 197 -13.95 22.82 -15.57
N PHE A 198 -14.84 22.29 -14.72
CA PHE A 198 -14.43 21.50 -13.55
C PHE A 198 -13.88 20.12 -13.93
N ASP A 199 -14.42 19.50 -14.97
CA ASP A 199 -13.93 18.23 -15.52
C ASP A 199 -12.51 18.39 -16.06
N ALA A 200 -12.26 19.43 -16.86
CA ALA A 200 -10.93 19.75 -17.39
C ALA A 200 -9.92 20.03 -16.27
N LEU A 201 -10.31 20.81 -15.25
CA LEU A 201 -9.46 21.08 -14.09
C LEU A 201 -9.13 19.79 -13.33
N TYR A 202 -10.14 18.98 -13.02
CA TYR A 202 -9.96 17.73 -12.31
C TYR A 202 -9.09 16.74 -13.11
N LEU A 203 -9.34 16.58 -14.40
CA LEU A 203 -8.55 15.71 -15.27
C LEU A 203 -7.08 16.18 -15.33
N THR A 204 -6.86 17.49 -15.52
CA THR A 204 -5.50 18.05 -15.65
C THR A 204 -4.73 17.96 -14.34
N PHE A 205 -5.31 18.43 -13.23
CA PHE A 205 -4.58 18.51 -11.96
C PHE A 205 -4.52 17.16 -11.22
N VAL A 206 -5.65 16.46 -11.10
CA VAL A 206 -5.73 15.23 -10.30
C VAL A 206 -5.29 14.02 -11.10
N LYS A 207 -5.87 13.80 -12.28
CA LYS A 207 -5.59 12.57 -13.04
C LYS A 207 -4.25 12.61 -13.76
N ILE A 208 -3.92 13.73 -14.39
CA ILE A 208 -2.66 13.91 -15.11
C ILE A 208 -1.56 14.29 -14.12
N ILE A 209 -1.46 15.56 -13.69
CA ILE A 209 -0.28 16.06 -12.97
C ILE A 209 -0.01 15.25 -11.69
N MET A 210 -1.01 15.09 -10.84
CA MET A 210 -0.85 14.35 -9.59
C MET A 210 -0.69 12.85 -9.83
N GLY A 211 -1.44 12.25 -10.77
CA GLY A 211 -1.30 10.83 -11.13
C GLY A 211 0.11 10.46 -11.62
N PHE A 212 0.70 11.26 -12.52
CA PHE A 212 2.09 11.08 -12.94
C PHE A 212 3.08 11.26 -11.79
N THR A 213 2.88 12.31 -10.98
CA THR A 213 3.74 12.58 -9.83
C THR A 213 3.73 11.41 -8.84
N GLN A 214 2.54 10.89 -8.52
CA GLN A 214 2.36 9.71 -7.67
C GLN A 214 3.07 8.49 -8.25
N TYR A 215 2.87 8.22 -9.54
CA TYR A 215 3.50 7.09 -10.22
C TYR A 215 5.03 7.16 -10.15
N ILE A 216 5.62 8.31 -10.47
CA ILE A 216 7.06 8.55 -10.41
C ILE A 216 7.58 8.34 -8.97
N VAL A 217 6.92 8.96 -7.98
CA VAL A 217 7.31 8.83 -6.56
C VAL A 217 7.24 7.37 -6.12
N MET A 218 6.17 6.64 -6.46
CA MET A 218 6.02 5.23 -6.12
C MET A 218 7.11 4.37 -6.76
N SER A 219 7.44 4.59 -8.03
CA SER A 219 8.52 3.86 -8.72
C SER A 219 9.88 4.11 -8.06
N ILE A 220 10.21 5.37 -7.75
CA ILE A 220 11.47 5.71 -7.05
C ILE A 220 11.51 5.06 -5.67
N CYS A 221 10.42 5.14 -4.91
CA CYS A 221 10.34 4.53 -3.57
C CYS A 221 10.44 3.00 -3.64
N ALA A 222 9.81 2.35 -4.62
CA ALA A 222 9.89 0.91 -4.82
C ALA A 222 11.34 0.46 -5.07
N VAL A 223 12.07 1.20 -5.91
CA VAL A 223 13.51 0.96 -6.17
C VAL A 223 14.33 1.17 -4.90
N ALA A 224 14.14 2.29 -4.19
CA ALA A 224 14.88 2.59 -2.96
C ALA A 224 14.66 1.52 -1.88
N ILE A 225 13.41 1.12 -1.65
CA ILE A 225 13.04 0.06 -0.70
C ILE A 225 13.66 -1.28 -1.12
N SER A 226 13.61 -1.62 -2.41
CA SER A 226 14.19 -2.84 -2.96
C SER A 226 15.71 -2.91 -2.74
N ILE A 227 16.42 -1.81 -3.00
CA ILE A 227 17.87 -1.70 -2.77
C ILE A 227 18.19 -1.86 -1.29
N GLY A 228 17.50 -1.11 -0.41
CA GLY A 228 17.71 -1.20 1.04
C GLY A 228 17.46 -2.59 1.61
N MET A 229 16.44 -3.29 1.10
CA MET A 229 16.15 -4.67 1.48
C MET A 229 17.28 -5.63 1.06
N ARG A 230 17.81 -5.50 -0.17
CA ARG A 230 18.93 -6.33 -0.65
C ARG A 230 20.20 -6.12 0.17
N SER A 231 20.55 -4.87 0.48
CA SER A 231 21.69 -4.56 1.34
C SER A 231 21.55 -5.18 2.73
N SER A 232 20.34 -5.11 3.30
CA SER A 232 20.03 -5.72 4.60
C SER A 232 20.12 -7.25 4.58
N MET A 233 19.85 -7.91 3.45
CA MET A 233 19.98 -9.36 3.31
C MET A 233 21.44 -9.80 3.15
N LYS A 234 22.25 -9.10 2.34
CA LYS A 234 23.68 -9.40 2.17
C LYS A 234 24.47 -9.29 3.48
N LEU A 235 24.17 -8.28 4.30
CA LEU A 235 24.80 -8.13 5.61
C LEU A 235 24.44 -9.26 6.57
N LYS A 236 23.23 -9.84 6.44
CA LYS A 236 22.79 -10.98 7.26
C LYS A 236 23.52 -12.26 6.85
N SER A 237 23.64 -12.55 5.56
CA SER A 237 24.37 -13.74 5.10
C SER A 237 25.85 -13.67 5.49
N ALA A 238 26.50 -12.51 5.34
CA ALA A 238 27.89 -12.31 5.75
C ALA A 238 28.10 -12.48 7.26
N ALA A 239 27.19 -11.96 8.10
CA ALA A 239 27.28 -12.10 9.55
C ALA A 239 27.03 -13.54 10.03
N SER A 240 26.08 -14.25 9.40
CA SER A 240 25.81 -15.66 9.71
C SER A 240 26.99 -16.56 9.33
N SER A 241 27.65 -16.31 8.20
CA SER A 241 28.86 -17.04 7.79
C SER A 241 30.09 -16.72 8.67
N ALA A 242 30.20 -15.50 9.18
CA ALA A 242 31.27 -15.14 10.12
C ALA A 242 31.08 -15.80 11.50
N ALA A 243 29.83 -15.92 11.97
CA ALA A 243 29.52 -16.59 13.23
C ALA A 243 29.78 -18.11 13.18
N SER A 244 29.49 -18.78 12.05
CA SER A 244 29.77 -20.22 11.91
C SER A 244 31.26 -20.55 11.91
N ASN A 245 32.11 -19.68 11.35
CA ASN A 245 33.57 -19.90 11.32
C ASN A 245 34.23 -19.70 12.70
N SER A 246 33.62 -18.91 13.59
CA SER A 246 34.10 -18.72 14.97
C SER A 246 33.85 -19.92 15.87
N CYS A 247 32.83 -20.74 15.61
CA CYS A 247 32.52 -21.91 16.43
C CYS A 247 33.39 -23.13 16.09
N ASN A 248 33.99 -23.18 14.89
CA ASN A 248 34.85 -24.29 14.47
C ASN A 248 36.33 -24.14 14.87
N SER A 249 36.73 -22.98 15.40
CA SER A 249 38.11 -22.68 15.78
C SER A 249 38.40 -22.90 17.28
N SER A 250 37.47 -23.52 18.02
CA SER A 250 37.59 -23.78 19.48
C SER A 250 37.85 -25.26 19.84
N SER A 251 38.20 -26.11 18.87
CA SER A 251 38.21 -27.57 19.04
C SER A 251 39.54 -28.26 18.77
N ASP A 252 40.67 -27.55 18.81
CA ASP A 252 42.00 -28.16 18.69
C ASP A 252 42.77 -27.96 20.01
N HIS A 253 42.44 -28.80 21.00
CA HIS A 253 43.29 -28.98 22.18
C HIS A 253 44.37 -30.02 21.83
N GLU A 254 45.63 -29.58 21.79
CA GLU A 254 46.81 -30.41 21.61
C GLU A 254 46.82 -31.59 22.60
N THR A 255 46.93 -32.81 22.08
CA THR A 255 47.32 -34.00 22.83
C THR A 255 48.84 -34.14 22.78
N LEU A 256 49.52 -33.59 23.80
CA LEU A 256 50.91 -33.90 24.12
C LEU A 256 50.97 -35.25 24.85
N GLY A 257 51.87 -36.12 24.38
CA GLY A 257 51.96 -37.52 24.75
C GLY A 257 52.32 -37.78 26.22
N ASN A 258 51.72 -38.84 26.75
CA ASN A 258 52.14 -39.49 27.98
C ASN A 258 53.35 -40.39 27.69
N ASP A 259 54.43 -40.18 28.43
CA ASP A 259 55.41 -41.22 28.70
C ASP A 259 55.72 -41.16 30.21
N GLU A 260 55.16 -42.10 30.96
CA GLU A 260 55.46 -42.29 32.39
C GLU A 260 56.65 -43.24 32.50
N ARG A 261 57.68 -42.84 33.26
CA ARG A 261 58.53 -43.81 33.99
C ARG A 261 59.28 -43.18 35.17
N HIS A 262 58.95 -43.70 36.36
CA HIS A 262 59.81 -44.09 37.48
C HIS A 262 60.55 -43.03 38.33
N GLY A 263 60.35 -43.15 39.66
CA GLY A 263 61.41 -42.96 40.67
C GLY A 263 61.16 -41.89 41.74
N GLU A 264 60.75 -42.31 42.93
CA GLU A 264 61.07 -41.64 44.21
C GLU A 264 62.55 -41.89 44.60
N PRO A 265 63.13 -41.32 45.68
CA PRO A 265 62.82 -40.11 46.47
C PRO A 265 64.10 -39.26 46.79
N ILE A 266 64.04 -38.37 47.79
CA ILE A 266 65.12 -37.78 48.64
C ILE A 266 65.40 -36.27 48.44
N GLY A 267 65.42 -35.51 49.56
CA GLY A 267 66.53 -34.57 49.81
C GLY A 267 66.23 -33.10 50.14
N GLN A 268 65.98 -32.83 51.43
CA GLN A 268 66.64 -31.80 52.26
C GLN A 268 66.69 -30.29 51.89
N ILE A 269 66.18 -29.50 52.85
CA ILE A 269 66.85 -28.41 53.61
C ILE A 269 67.45 -27.22 52.82
N HIS A 270 66.82 -26.04 52.96
CA HIS A 270 67.53 -24.92 53.59
C HIS A 270 66.61 -23.99 54.40
N ARG A 271 67.08 -23.76 55.62
CA ARG A 271 66.63 -22.88 56.70
C ARG A 271 67.26 -21.51 56.47
N VAL A 272 66.60 -20.41 56.84
CA VAL A 272 67.16 -19.36 57.72
C VAL A 272 66.01 -18.46 58.18
N GLU A 273 65.88 -18.43 59.52
CA GLU A 273 65.09 -17.55 60.37
C GLU A 273 65.43 -16.06 60.18
N THR A 274 64.47 -15.17 60.43
CA THR A 274 64.61 -14.25 61.57
C THR A 274 63.27 -13.58 61.91
N ASP A 275 62.86 -13.80 63.16
CA ASP A 275 61.81 -13.10 63.88
C ASP A 275 62.08 -11.59 64.00
N ASN A 276 61.00 -10.80 64.07
CA ASN A 276 60.77 -9.89 65.21
C ASN A 276 59.39 -9.20 65.14
N ASN A 277 58.45 -9.81 65.86
CA ASN A 277 57.59 -9.24 66.92
C ASN A 277 57.11 -7.75 66.89
N ILE A 278 55.78 -7.65 67.05
CA ILE A 278 55.01 -6.70 67.90
C ILE A 278 54.71 -5.30 67.31
N LYS A 279 53.47 -5.09 66.81
CA LYS A 279 52.37 -4.45 67.57
C LYS A 279 51.09 -4.28 66.74
N GLN A 280 49.99 -4.34 67.47
CA GLN A 280 48.60 -4.52 67.07
C GLN A 280 47.89 -3.17 66.82
N SER A 281 46.84 -3.21 65.98
CA SER A 281 45.67 -2.29 65.93
C SER A 281 45.75 -1.00 65.08
N ARG A 282 45.13 -1.02 63.89
CA ARG A 282 43.81 -0.40 63.58
C ARG A 282 43.55 -0.36 62.07
N GLN A 283 42.32 -0.73 61.70
CA GLN A 283 41.72 -0.60 60.37
C GLN A 283 41.75 0.85 59.86
N ILE A 284 41.90 1.04 58.54
CA ILE A 284 40.87 1.63 57.65
C ILE A 284 41.41 1.67 56.20
N HIS A 285 40.56 1.20 55.29
CA HIS A 285 40.60 1.27 53.82
C HIS A 285 41.13 2.60 53.24
N THR A 286 42.07 2.53 52.30
CA THR A 286 41.96 3.17 50.96
C THR A 286 43.13 2.75 50.07
N GLU A 287 42.79 2.04 49.00
CA GLU A 287 43.69 1.49 47.99
C GLU A 287 44.14 2.59 47.02
N LYS A 288 45.46 2.68 46.80
CA LYS A 288 46.10 3.64 45.90
C LYS A 288 46.04 3.15 44.45
N THR A 289 45.62 4.08 43.60
CA THR A 289 45.61 4.10 42.14
C THR A 289 46.94 3.67 41.52
N VAL A 290 46.90 2.65 40.66
CA VAL A 290 47.87 2.41 39.58
C VAL A 290 47.08 2.35 38.28
N CYS A 291 47.17 3.40 37.46
CA CYS A 291 46.53 3.46 36.15
C CYS A 291 47.36 2.68 35.12
N THR A 292 46.94 1.46 34.81
CA THR A 292 47.33 0.77 33.58
C THR A 292 46.50 1.33 32.44
N VAL A 293 47.15 1.99 31.48
CA VAL A 293 46.53 2.50 30.26
C VAL A 293 46.20 1.33 29.35
N THR A 294 44.97 0.83 29.42
CA THR A 294 44.41 -0.08 28.41
C THR A 294 43.81 0.76 27.30
N LEU A 295 44.45 0.76 26.13
CA LEU A 295 43.93 1.32 24.88
C LEU A 295 42.65 0.57 24.46
N THR A 296 41.49 1.06 24.90
CA THR A 296 40.20 0.63 24.35
C THR A 296 39.91 1.41 23.07
N ARG A 297 39.99 0.66 21.97
CA ARG A 297 39.47 0.93 20.64
C ARG A 297 38.01 1.41 20.72
N SER A 298 37.78 2.72 20.66
CA SER A 298 36.45 3.32 20.53
C SER A 298 36.32 4.08 19.22
N ASN A 299 35.47 3.54 18.34
CA ASN A 299 34.64 4.17 17.30
C ASN A 299 34.53 3.29 16.05
N LYS A 300 33.71 2.24 16.18
CA LYS A 300 32.84 1.82 15.09
C LYS A 300 31.43 2.15 15.55
N GLU A 301 30.87 3.25 15.06
CA GLU A 301 29.43 3.44 15.08
C GLU A 301 28.80 2.24 14.37
N MET A 302 28.22 1.34 15.17
CA MET A 302 27.41 0.26 14.64
C MET A 302 26.19 0.89 13.96
N VAL A 303 26.16 0.82 12.62
CA VAL A 303 24.92 0.88 11.85
C VAL A 303 23.98 -0.18 12.46
N LYS A 304 23.02 0.27 13.27
CA LYS A 304 22.07 -0.61 13.95
C LYS A 304 21.31 -1.43 12.90
N LYS A 305 21.53 -2.73 12.92
CA LYS A 305 20.83 -3.74 12.12
C LYS A 305 19.32 -3.62 12.34
N PRO A 306 18.47 -3.57 11.29
CA PRO A 306 17.03 -3.58 11.48
C PRO A 306 16.60 -4.94 12.07
N PRO A 307 15.93 -4.99 13.25
CA PRO A 307 15.41 -6.23 13.82
C PRO A 307 14.53 -7.01 12.83
N GLN A 308 14.42 -8.33 12.96
CA GLN A 308 13.64 -9.20 12.05
C GLN A 308 12.21 -8.68 11.79
N LYS A 309 11.60 -8.03 12.79
CA LYS A 309 10.29 -7.37 12.69
C LYS A 309 10.26 -6.23 11.67
N GLU A 310 11.32 -5.45 11.54
CA GLU A 310 11.41 -4.34 10.57
C GLU A 310 11.51 -4.84 9.12
N LEU A 311 12.12 -6.02 8.89
CA LEU A 311 12.19 -6.60 7.55
C LEU A 311 10.82 -7.04 7.03
N LEU A 312 9.95 -7.56 7.90
CA LEU A 312 8.59 -7.95 7.52
C LEU A 312 7.75 -6.74 7.12
N VAL A 313 7.85 -5.64 7.89
CA VAL A 313 7.19 -4.37 7.55
C VAL A 313 7.69 -3.82 6.21
N ILE A 314 8.98 -3.91 5.93
CA ILE A 314 9.56 -3.50 4.65
C ILE A 314 9.03 -4.35 3.50
N LYS A 315 8.97 -5.68 3.65
CA LYS A 315 8.42 -6.61 2.64
C LYS A 315 6.94 -6.34 2.37
N GLN A 316 6.16 -6.11 3.43
CA GLN A 316 4.75 -5.75 3.32
C GLN A 316 4.57 -4.52 2.43
N VAL A 317 5.27 -3.43 2.77
CA VAL A 317 5.11 -2.17 2.05
C VAL A 317 5.63 -2.29 0.62
N LEU A 318 6.75 -2.98 0.40
CA LEU A 318 7.24 -3.22 -0.95
C LEU A 318 6.21 -3.98 -1.80
N ALA A 319 5.55 -5.01 -1.23
CA ALA A 319 4.50 -5.75 -1.92
C ALA A 319 3.31 -4.86 -2.29
N VAL A 320 2.82 -4.03 -1.36
CA VAL A 320 1.72 -3.07 -1.62
C VAL A 320 2.12 -2.09 -2.73
N VAL A 321 3.33 -1.51 -2.67
CA VAL A 321 3.78 -0.51 -3.66
C VAL A 321 3.96 -1.13 -5.04
N LEU A 322 4.55 -2.32 -5.14
CA LEU A 322 4.71 -3.00 -6.43
C LEU A 322 3.35 -3.37 -7.05
N LEU A 323 2.42 -3.88 -6.25
CA LEU A 323 1.06 -4.18 -6.69
C LEU A 323 0.37 -2.90 -7.21
N GLN A 324 0.45 -1.81 -6.45
CA GLN A 324 -0.12 -0.52 -6.86
C GLN A 324 0.46 -0.03 -8.18
N VAL A 325 1.80 -0.06 -8.34
CA VAL A 325 2.46 0.38 -9.59
C VAL A 325 1.98 -0.45 -10.77
N ILE A 326 1.92 -1.78 -10.64
CA ILE A 326 1.46 -2.69 -11.70
C ILE A 326 0.00 -2.37 -12.06
N CYS A 327 -0.89 -2.30 -11.07
CA CYS A 327 -2.32 -2.07 -11.29
C CYS A 327 -2.67 -0.65 -11.75
N THR A 328 -1.84 0.35 -11.47
CA THR A 328 -2.06 1.75 -11.88
C THR A 328 -1.48 2.04 -13.27
N THR A 329 -0.51 1.25 -13.73
CA THR A 329 0.16 1.45 -15.03
C THR A 329 -0.82 1.53 -16.21
N PRO A 330 -1.83 0.65 -16.34
CA PRO A 330 -2.83 0.76 -17.41
C PRO A 330 -3.56 2.12 -17.41
N GLY A 331 -3.94 2.62 -16.23
CA GLY A 331 -4.58 3.92 -16.11
C GLY A 331 -3.69 5.08 -16.57
N ILE A 332 -2.40 5.06 -16.20
CA ILE A 332 -1.43 6.07 -16.67
C ILE A 332 -1.29 6.03 -18.19
N ILE A 333 -1.22 4.85 -18.80
CA ILE A 333 -1.17 4.71 -20.27
C ILE A 333 -2.41 5.31 -20.93
N VAL A 334 -3.59 5.08 -20.35
CA VAL A 334 -4.86 5.65 -20.83
C VAL A 334 -4.84 7.17 -20.75
N TYR A 335 -4.34 7.76 -19.66
CA TYR A 335 -4.20 9.21 -19.54
C TYR A 335 -3.18 9.79 -20.54
N ILE A 336 -2.05 9.12 -20.77
CA ILE A 336 -1.08 9.53 -21.82
C ILE A 336 -1.77 9.54 -23.17
N TYR A 337 -2.48 8.47 -23.52
CA TYR A 337 -3.15 8.35 -24.81
C TYR A 337 -4.23 9.41 -24.99
N ALA A 338 -5.01 9.69 -23.93
CA ALA A 338 -6.01 10.76 -23.92
C ALA A 338 -5.41 12.17 -24.13
N MET A 339 -4.14 12.38 -23.75
CA MET A 339 -3.44 13.64 -24.01
C MET A 339 -2.93 13.75 -25.46
N VAL A 340 -2.54 12.64 -26.07
CA VAL A 340 -1.98 12.61 -27.43
C VAL A 340 -3.08 12.64 -28.47
N GLU A 341 -4.21 11.99 -28.20
CA GLU A 341 -5.32 11.84 -29.15
C GLU A 341 -6.57 12.58 -28.64
N PRO A 342 -6.85 13.79 -29.15
CA PRO A 342 -8.03 14.57 -28.76
C PRO A 342 -9.34 13.84 -29.04
N LYS A 343 -9.37 12.92 -30.02
CA LYS A 343 -10.54 12.09 -30.29
C LYS A 343 -10.78 11.01 -29.24
N TYR A 344 -9.86 10.81 -28.28
CA TYR A 344 -10.00 9.84 -27.19
C TYR A 344 -10.64 10.47 -25.95
N GLN A 345 -11.85 11.01 -26.13
CA GLN A 345 -12.61 11.71 -25.09
C GLN A 345 -14.06 11.22 -25.03
N LEU A 346 -14.80 11.66 -24.02
CA LEU A 346 -16.23 11.35 -23.93
C LEU A 346 -16.99 12.12 -25.02
N GLY A 347 -17.81 11.40 -25.79
CA GLY A 347 -18.68 12.00 -26.81
C GLY A 347 -18.03 12.14 -28.19
N THR A 348 -16.85 11.55 -28.39
CA THR A 348 -16.12 11.53 -29.66
C THR A 348 -16.11 10.13 -30.29
N GLU A 349 -15.42 9.98 -31.41
CA GLU A 349 -15.27 8.74 -32.21
C GLU A 349 -14.80 7.51 -31.41
N TYR A 350 -14.07 7.71 -30.29
CA TYR A 350 -13.54 6.63 -29.45
C TYR A 350 -14.33 6.41 -28.15
N HIS A 351 -15.53 6.99 -28.02
CA HIS A 351 -16.34 6.89 -26.81
C HIS A 351 -16.55 5.43 -26.35
N ASN A 352 -16.97 4.53 -27.23
CA ASN A 352 -17.22 3.13 -26.87
C ASN A 352 -15.94 2.42 -26.40
N LEU A 353 -14.82 2.67 -27.09
CA LEU A 353 -13.51 2.11 -26.74
C LEU A 353 -13.02 2.65 -25.39
N LEU A 354 -13.16 3.96 -25.16
CA LEU A 354 -12.82 4.63 -23.91
C LEU A 354 -13.51 3.95 -22.72
N TYR A 355 -14.83 3.71 -22.82
CA TYR A 355 -15.59 3.04 -21.75
C TYR A 355 -15.11 1.62 -21.47
N VAL A 356 -14.80 0.85 -22.51
CA VAL A 356 -14.30 -0.52 -22.36
C VAL A 356 -12.93 -0.52 -21.68
N VAL A 357 -12.03 0.36 -22.12
CA VAL A 357 -10.69 0.48 -21.55
C VAL A 357 -10.74 0.94 -20.09
N TYR A 358 -11.54 1.96 -19.75
CA TYR A 358 -11.72 2.35 -18.35
C TYR A 358 -12.33 1.24 -17.49
N SER A 359 -13.24 0.43 -18.03
CA SER A 359 -13.78 -0.72 -17.30
C SER A 359 -12.70 -1.77 -17.01
N ALA A 360 -11.72 -1.94 -17.91
CA ALA A 360 -10.56 -2.80 -17.66
C ALA A 360 -9.64 -2.21 -16.58
N VAL A 361 -9.40 -0.89 -16.61
CA VAL A 361 -8.62 -0.17 -15.58
C VAL A 361 -9.27 -0.30 -14.20
N ASP A 362 -10.59 -0.18 -14.11
CA ASP A 362 -11.34 -0.41 -12.86
C ASP A 362 -11.12 -1.85 -12.34
N GLY A 363 -11.05 -2.84 -13.24
CA GLY A 363 -10.68 -4.21 -12.90
C GLY A 363 -9.27 -4.31 -12.28
N CYS A 364 -8.29 -3.55 -12.79
CA CYS A 364 -6.96 -3.48 -12.19
C CYS A 364 -6.99 -2.86 -10.78
N HIS A 365 -7.81 -1.85 -10.54
CA HIS A 365 -8.02 -1.30 -9.19
C HIS A 365 -8.69 -2.31 -8.26
N ALA A 366 -9.64 -3.11 -8.75
CA ALA A 366 -10.26 -4.18 -7.96
C ALA A 366 -9.24 -5.24 -7.53
N ILE A 367 -8.35 -5.64 -8.43
CA ILE A 367 -7.23 -6.55 -8.14
C ILE A 367 -6.33 -5.96 -7.05
N ASN A 368 -5.99 -4.67 -7.14
CA ASN A 368 -5.14 -4.00 -6.15
C ASN A 368 -5.78 -4.03 -4.74
N ALA A 369 -7.06 -3.66 -4.63
CA ALA A 369 -7.79 -3.67 -3.37
C ALA A 369 -8.01 -5.10 -2.81
N PHE A 370 -8.16 -6.10 -3.69
CA PHE A 370 -8.34 -7.51 -3.32
C PHE A 370 -7.10 -8.07 -2.61
N PHE A 371 -5.92 -7.87 -3.21
CA PHE A 371 -4.69 -8.49 -2.73
C PHE A 371 -4.12 -7.84 -1.46
N ASN A 372 -4.55 -6.63 -1.11
CA ASN A 372 -4.13 -5.94 0.11
C ASN A 372 -4.38 -6.78 1.38
N PHE A 373 -5.52 -7.48 1.47
CA PHE A 373 -5.82 -8.38 2.59
C PHE A 373 -4.78 -9.48 2.76
N PHE A 374 -4.45 -10.18 1.67
CA PHE A 374 -3.45 -11.26 1.71
C PHE A 374 -2.07 -10.74 2.06
N ILE A 375 -1.70 -9.55 1.58
CA ILE A 375 -0.46 -8.88 1.96
C ILE A 375 -0.43 -8.60 3.47
N TYR A 376 -1.54 -8.16 4.06
CA TYR A 376 -1.64 -7.91 5.50
C TYR A 376 -1.53 -9.20 6.32
N VAL A 377 -2.25 -10.26 5.96
CA VAL A 377 -2.17 -11.56 6.65
C VAL A 377 -0.75 -12.13 6.57
N GLN A 378 -0.09 -12.03 5.42
CA GLN A 378 1.23 -12.62 5.20
C GLN A 378 2.36 -11.86 5.88
N PHE A 379 2.33 -10.52 5.85
CA PHE A 379 3.49 -9.71 6.22
C PHE A 379 3.29 -8.81 7.45
N ASN A 380 2.05 -8.60 7.92
CA ASN A 380 1.79 -7.81 9.13
C ASN A 380 1.52 -8.73 10.33
N ALA A 381 2.55 -8.96 11.14
CA ALA A 381 2.46 -9.86 12.30
C ALA A 381 1.35 -9.45 13.30
N ARG A 382 1.14 -8.15 13.55
CA ARG A 382 0.08 -7.68 14.45
C ARG A 382 -1.30 -7.94 13.88
N PHE A 383 -1.46 -7.70 12.58
CA PHE A 383 -2.68 -8.01 11.85
C PHE A 383 -3.00 -9.49 11.91
N LYS A 384 -2.02 -10.34 11.57
CA LYS A 384 -2.15 -11.80 11.60
C LYS A 384 -2.53 -12.32 12.99
N SER A 385 -1.85 -11.87 14.05
CA SER A 385 -2.19 -12.29 15.42
C SER A 385 -3.62 -11.89 15.81
N CYS A 386 -4.08 -10.70 15.42
CA CYS A 386 -5.45 -10.28 15.67
C CYS A 386 -6.46 -11.10 14.84
N PHE A 387 -6.17 -11.35 13.57
CA PHE A 387 -6.98 -12.20 12.70
C PHE A 387 -7.10 -13.62 13.25
N ASP A 388 -5.98 -14.26 13.58
CA ASP A 388 -5.94 -15.62 14.13
C ASP A 388 -6.71 -15.71 15.46
N SER A 389 -6.57 -14.70 16.32
CA SER A 389 -7.30 -14.65 17.60
C SER A 389 -8.82 -14.66 17.42
N MET A 390 -9.31 -14.11 16.30
CA MET A 390 -10.75 -13.97 16.04
C MET A 390 -11.32 -15.18 15.31
N PHE A 391 -10.58 -15.77 14.37
CA PHE A 391 -11.10 -16.80 13.47
C PHE A 391 -10.58 -18.21 13.76
N TYR A 392 -9.49 -18.36 14.51
CA TYR A 392 -8.85 -19.66 14.77
C TYR A 392 -8.68 -19.99 16.27
N CYS A 393 -8.61 -19.01 17.17
CA CYS A 393 -8.47 -19.25 18.63
C CYS A 393 -9.79 -19.40 19.40
N GLY A 394 -10.90 -19.73 18.72
CA GLY A 394 -12.17 -20.09 19.37
C GLY A 394 -12.22 -21.52 19.93
N ASN A 395 -11.23 -22.37 19.66
CA ASN A 395 -11.29 -23.80 20.01
C ASN A 395 -10.35 -24.25 21.14
N ASN A 396 -9.45 -23.42 21.69
CA ASN A 396 -8.49 -23.85 22.72
C ASN A 396 -8.24 -22.81 23.84
N CYS A 397 -9.24 -21.99 24.18
CA CYS A 397 -9.22 -21.19 25.40
C CYS A 397 -10.48 -21.46 26.22
N ALA A 398 -10.63 -22.73 26.61
CA ALA A 398 -11.43 -23.13 27.75
C ALA A 398 -10.60 -24.13 28.56
N VAL A 399 -10.41 -23.77 29.84
CA VAL A 399 -9.73 -24.48 30.95
C VAL A 399 -8.21 -24.32 31.02
#